data_AF-A0A0D0VRW3-F1
#
_entry.id   AF-A0A0D0VRW3-F1
#
_cell.length_a   1.000
_cell.length_b   1.000
_cell.length_c   1.000
_cell.angle_alpha   90.00
_cell.angle_beta   90.00
_cell.angle_gamma   90.00
#
_symmetry.space_group_name_H-M   'P 1'
#
loop_
_entity.id
_entity.type
_entity.pdbx_description
1 polymer ?
#
loop_
_entity_poly.entity_id
_entity_poly.type
_entity_poly.pdbx_seq_one_letter_code
_entity_poly.pdbx_strand_id
1 'polypeptide(L)'
;MQMLQGCGEAWSALGAASWLMTADLCRWPTVTRCRRVSQDIWMVRIEASGLDPPCLPTRKISISSSGGDSTIQQTYLVLEATGEVVAKSSSLQQDIYMVEGCAVRPDWFFYIQNTTSLGVGSSVFRYVKTKDDHEYPQGISKSWRQRVMEKGDLEGVLDIAERAVLTSCSLNSINGRKMTILDMDAEQRGYCSTVLKPLAGNLEPVSLYPPQAQQVMSVHIPRSLCHPNLVLVHRRSGITEYVLKDTGQVVGDENYDISPLWQGLLGCNDRGDKDNEWREFWKDWETRLWM
;
A
#
# COMPACT_ATOMS: atom_id res chain seq x y z
N MET A 1 -22.45 0.82 10.74
CA MET A 1 -21.80 0.09 11.86
C MET A 1 -21.69 -1.36 11.41
N GLN A 2 -20.53 -1.99 11.68
CA GLN A 2 -20.01 -3.27 11.12
C GLN A 2 -19.30 -3.09 9.76
N MET A 3 -17.99 -2.77 9.78
CA MET A 3 -16.78 -3.65 9.71
C MET A 3 -16.53 -4.18 8.29
N LEU A 4 -15.54 -3.61 7.58
CA LEU A 4 -14.11 -3.97 7.56
C LEU A 4 -13.83 -5.07 6.53
N GLN A 5 -13.10 -4.69 5.48
CA GLN A 5 -12.14 -5.45 4.65
C GLN A 5 -12.03 -4.65 3.32
N GLY A 6 -10.86 -4.25 2.83
CA GLY A 6 -9.58 -4.94 2.84
C GLY A 6 -9.36 -5.72 1.54
N CYS A 7 -9.68 -5.14 0.38
CA CYS A 7 -9.33 -5.69 -0.94
C CYS A 7 -9.49 -4.59 -2.02
N GLY A 8 -8.97 -4.85 -3.22
CA GLY A 8 -9.02 -4.02 -4.45
C GLY A 8 -10.37 -3.36 -4.81
N GLU A 9 -11.48 -3.82 -4.21
CA GLU A 9 -12.84 -3.40 -4.53
C GLU A 9 -13.32 -2.16 -3.74
N ALA A 10 -12.72 -1.88 -2.58
CA ALA A 10 -13.00 -0.68 -1.77
C ALA A 10 -12.56 0.66 -2.42
N TRP A 11 -12.11 0.62 -3.67
CA TRP A 11 -11.26 1.65 -4.29
C TRP A 11 -12.00 2.65 -5.16
N SER A 12 -13.19 2.32 -5.67
CA SER A 12 -13.85 3.16 -6.69
C SER A 12 -14.76 4.26 -6.11
N ALA A 13 -15.53 3.99 -5.05
CA ALA A 13 -16.68 4.85 -4.75
C ALA A 13 -16.53 5.83 -3.56
N LEU A 14 -15.68 5.56 -2.56
CA LEU A 14 -15.80 6.24 -1.25
C LEU A 14 -14.48 6.72 -0.61
N GLY A 15 -13.36 6.59 -1.31
CA GLY A 15 -12.02 6.84 -0.73
C GLY A 15 -11.66 8.30 -0.46
N ALA A 16 -12.55 9.29 -0.62
CA ALA A 16 -12.23 10.72 -0.50
C ALA A 16 -10.85 11.08 -1.12
N ALA A 17 -10.52 10.47 -2.26
CA ALA A 17 -9.25 10.57 -2.98
C ALA A 17 -7.97 10.11 -2.26
N SER A 18 -8.03 9.15 -1.32
CA SER A 18 -6.87 8.82 -0.47
C SER A 18 -6.55 7.34 -0.23
N TRP A 19 -7.28 6.35 -0.74
CA TRP A 19 -6.97 4.93 -0.46
C TRP A 19 -7.50 4.03 -1.59
N LEU A 20 -6.73 3.25 -2.35
CA LEU A 20 -5.30 3.04 -2.46
C LEU A 20 -4.61 4.05 -3.40
N MET A 21 -3.29 4.05 -3.37
CA MET A 21 -2.52 4.85 -4.31
C MET A 21 -1.72 4.03 -5.33
N THR A 22 -2.05 2.76 -5.57
CA THR A 22 -1.69 2.21 -6.89
C THR A 22 -2.72 2.74 -7.88
N ALA A 23 -2.24 3.37 -8.95
CA ALA A 23 -3.09 3.86 -10.02
C ALA A 23 -4.01 2.74 -10.52
N ASP A 24 -5.19 3.11 -11.01
CA ASP A 24 -5.99 2.26 -11.87
C ASP A 24 -5.06 1.62 -12.91
N LEU A 25 -4.79 0.32 -12.77
CA LEU A 25 -3.81 -0.41 -13.57
C LEU A 25 -4.21 -0.40 -15.06
N CYS A 26 -5.49 -0.18 -15.36
CA CYS A 26 -6.01 -0.04 -16.71
C CYS A 26 -5.85 1.36 -17.28
N ARG A 27 -5.55 2.36 -16.44
CA ARG A 27 -5.38 3.78 -16.82
C ARG A 27 -4.05 4.37 -16.39
N TRP A 28 -3.07 3.55 -15.98
CA TRP A 28 -1.81 4.09 -15.50
C TRP A 28 -1.16 4.87 -16.64
N PRO A 29 -1.00 6.20 -16.51
CA PRO A 29 -0.35 6.96 -17.55
C PRO A 29 1.11 6.50 -17.64
N THR A 30 1.69 6.61 -18.82
CA THR A 30 3.03 6.04 -19.09
C THR A 30 4.01 6.49 -18.00
N VAL A 31 4.63 5.52 -17.32
CA VAL A 31 5.71 5.80 -16.38
C VAL A 31 6.89 6.31 -17.18
N THR A 32 7.19 7.59 -17.04
CA THR A 32 8.27 8.26 -17.77
C THR A 32 9.60 8.18 -17.03
N ARG A 33 9.55 8.04 -15.71
CA ARG A 33 10.77 7.94 -14.88
C ARG A 33 10.49 7.20 -13.58
N CYS A 34 11.44 6.35 -13.19
CA CYS A 34 11.48 5.72 -11.87
C CYS A 34 12.89 5.88 -11.28
N ARG A 35 13.02 6.31 -10.02
CA ARG A 35 14.31 6.48 -9.35
C ARG A 35 14.18 6.25 -7.85
N ARG A 36 15.10 5.49 -7.26
CA ARG A 36 15.19 5.38 -5.80
C ARG A 36 15.62 6.71 -5.17
N VAL A 37 14.84 7.20 -4.20
CA VAL A 37 15.09 8.45 -3.46
C VAL A 37 15.79 8.17 -2.14
N SER A 38 15.34 7.13 -1.43
CA SER A 38 15.97 6.61 -0.21
C SER A 38 15.83 5.09 -0.16
N GLN A 39 16.36 4.44 0.88
CA GLN A 39 16.44 2.98 0.98
C GLN A 39 15.14 2.28 0.60
N ASP A 40 14.00 2.70 1.16
CA ASP A 40 12.70 2.07 0.93
C ASP A 40 11.74 2.93 0.09
N ILE A 41 12.19 4.06 -0.45
CA ILE A 41 11.31 5.02 -1.16
C ILE A 41 11.77 5.22 -2.60
N TRP A 42 10.85 4.99 -3.53
CA TRP A 42 11.02 5.28 -4.95
C TRP A 42 10.20 6.50 -5.36
N MET A 43 10.75 7.27 -6.30
CA MET A 43 10.03 8.29 -7.03
C MET A 43 9.58 7.70 -8.36
N VAL A 44 8.29 7.81 -8.64
CA VAL A 44 7.65 7.42 -9.89
C VAL A 44 7.04 8.66 -10.53
N ARG A 45 7.43 8.96 -11.76
CA ARG A 45 6.85 10.03 -12.57
C ARG A 45 6.02 9.44 -13.68
N ILE A 46 4.83 10.00 -13.84
CA ILE A 46 3.88 9.65 -14.89
C ILE A 46 3.55 10.89 -15.72
N GLU A 47 3.13 10.66 -16.95
CA GLU A 47 2.65 11.69 -17.85
C GLU A 47 1.21 11.37 -18.30
N ALA A 48 0.27 12.23 -17.94
CA ALA A 48 -1.12 12.12 -18.35
C ALA A 48 -1.42 13.09 -19.51
N SER A 49 -1.98 12.56 -20.59
CA SER A 49 -2.58 13.33 -21.67
C SER A 49 -3.84 14.03 -21.14
N GLY A 50 -3.88 15.37 -21.22
CA GLY A 50 -4.93 16.21 -20.62
C GLY A 50 -6.35 16.06 -21.21
N LEU A 51 -6.60 15.02 -22.00
CA LEU A 51 -7.90 14.73 -22.63
C LEU A 51 -8.79 13.82 -21.77
N ASP A 52 -8.24 13.10 -20.79
CA ASP A 52 -9.03 12.31 -19.85
C ASP A 52 -9.19 13.06 -18.52
N PRO A 53 -10.42 13.34 -18.06
CA PRO A 53 -10.63 14.01 -16.79
C PRO A 53 -10.06 13.12 -15.67
N PRO A 54 -9.14 13.62 -14.82
CA PRO A 54 -8.81 12.90 -13.61
C PRO A 54 -10.09 12.79 -12.79
N CYS A 55 -10.41 11.60 -12.29
CA CYS A 55 -11.56 11.27 -11.44
C CYS A 55 -11.53 11.97 -10.06
N LEU A 56 -10.98 13.19 -9.98
CA LEU A 56 -10.91 14.02 -8.80
C LEU A 56 -11.82 15.23 -9.00
N PRO A 57 -12.60 15.63 -7.98
CA PRO A 57 -13.30 16.91 -7.98
C PRO A 57 -12.26 18.03 -7.80
N THR A 58 -11.49 18.30 -8.85
CA THR A 58 -10.57 19.43 -8.90
C THR A 58 -11.41 20.65 -9.22
N ARG A 59 -11.73 21.41 -8.17
CA ARG A 59 -12.34 22.73 -8.25
C ARG A 59 -11.59 23.54 -9.33
N LYS A 60 -12.33 23.95 -10.36
CA LYS A 60 -11.89 24.73 -11.55
C LYS A 60 -10.57 25.49 -11.33
N ILE A 61 -9.52 25.06 -12.02
CA ILE A 61 -8.35 25.89 -12.29
C ILE A 61 -8.68 26.71 -13.53
N SER A 62 -8.68 28.03 -13.40
CA SER A 62 -8.69 28.97 -14.53
C SER A 62 -7.34 28.93 -15.24
N ILE A 63 -7.28 28.28 -16.40
CA ILE A 63 -6.12 28.32 -17.30
C ILE A 63 -6.27 29.57 -18.17
N SER A 64 -5.38 30.54 -17.98
CA SER A 64 -5.15 31.58 -18.99
C SER A 64 -4.42 30.94 -20.18
N SER A 65 -5.11 30.98 -21.31
CA SER A 65 -4.73 30.60 -22.68
C SER A 65 -3.23 30.58 -23.04
N SER A 66 -2.76 29.48 -23.61
CA SER A 66 -2.24 29.44 -24.99
C SER A 66 -2.19 27.98 -25.48
N GLY A 67 -2.59 27.75 -26.73
CA GLY A 67 -2.82 26.41 -27.28
C GLY A 67 -1.54 25.56 -27.38
N GLY A 68 -1.54 24.47 -26.63
CA GLY A 68 -0.59 23.36 -26.70
C GLY A 68 -1.15 22.25 -25.80
N ASP A 69 -1.16 21.02 -26.29
CA ASP A 69 -1.62 19.84 -25.56
C ASP A 69 -0.92 19.80 -24.19
N SER A 70 -1.64 20.14 -23.11
CA SER A 70 -1.00 20.32 -21.80
C SER A 70 -0.83 18.96 -21.16
N THR A 71 0.29 18.30 -21.44
CA THR A 71 0.74 17.09 -20.74
C THR A 71 0.93 17.41 -19.26
N ILE A 72 0.14 16.77 -18.40
CA ILE A 72 0.24 16.95 -16.95
C ILE A 72 1.24 15.90 -16.43
N GLN A 73 2.37 16.36 -15.92
CA GLN A 73 3.31 15.49 -15.22
C GLN A 73 2.93 15.39 -13.75
N GLN A 74 2.85 14.16 -13.25
CA GLN A 74 2.60 13.88 -11.85
C GLN A 74 3.72 13.01 -11.27
N THR A 75 4.17 13.35 -10.07
CA THR A 75 5.22 12.62 -9.36
C THR A 75 4.67 12.02 -8.08
N TYR A 76 5.06 10.78 -7.79
CA TYR A 76 4.67 10.03 -6.60
C TYR A 76 5.93 9.53 -5.89
N LEU A 77 5.88 9.54 -4.55
CA LEU A 77 6.82 8.80 -3.71
C LEU A 77 6.12 7.55 -3.21
N VAL A 78 6.66 6.38 -3.53
CA VAL A 78 6.10 5.07 -3.21
C VAL A 78 7.03 4.27 -2.31
N LEU A 79 6.44 3.47 -1.44
CA LEU A 79 7.14 2.48 -0.63
C LEU A 79 7.57 1.31 -1.51
N GLU A 80 8.85 0.97 -1.52
CA GLU A 80 9.41 -0.10 -2.36
C GLU A 80 8.72 -1.45 -2.12
N ALA A 81 8.52 -1.79 -0.84
CA ALA A 81 8.06 -3.11 -0.44
C ALA A 81 6.62 -3.44 -0.87
N THR A 82 5.78 -2.41 -1.05
CA THR A 82 4.32 -2.59 -1.25
C THR A 82 3.75 -1.79 -2.41
N GLY A 83 4.48 -0.80 -2.92
CA GLY A 83 4.00 0.15 -3.92
C GLY A 83 3.08 1.25 -3.38
N GLU A 84 2.81 1.28 -2.06
CA GLU A 84 1.93 2.28 -1.44
C GLU A 84 2.52 3.69 -1.55
N VAL A 85 1.70 4.67 -1.94
CA VAL A 85 2.18 6.06 -2.06
C VAL A 85 2.23 6.74 -0.70
N VAL A 86 3.41 7.24 -0.39
CA VAL A 86 3.71 8.09 0.77
C VAL A 86 3.35 9.55 0.50
N ALA A 87 3.60 10.04 -0.72
CA ALA A 87 3.31 11.42 -1.10
C ALA A 87 3.11 11.59 -2.61
N LYS A 88 2.35 12.62 -3.00
CA LYS A 88 2.13 13.00 -4.40
C LYS A 88 2.53 14.46 -4.64
N SER A 89 2.92 14.78 -5.87
CA SER A 89 3.21 16.16 -6.27
C SER A 89 1.98 17.03 -6.10
N SER A 90 2.15 18.13 -5.36
CA SER A 90 1.12 19.15 -5.17
C SER A 90 1.50 20.39 -5.96
N SER A 91 0.52 21.04 -6.59
CA SER A 91 0.73 22.35 -7.24
C SER A 91 0.81 23.50 -6.23
N LEU A 92 0.55 23.24 -4.95
CA LEU A 92 0.60 24.24 -3.88
C LEU A 92 2.02 24.32 -3.32
N GLN A 93 2.75 25.38 -3.69
CA GLN A 93 4.17 25.62 -3.35
C GLN A 93 4.45 26.00 -1.88
N GLN A 94 3.56 25.71 -0.92
CA GLN A 94 3.66 26.23 0.45
C GLN A 94 3.90 25.18 1.54
N ASP A 95 4.31 23.97 1.18
CA ASP A 95 4.61 22.94 2.17
C ASP A 95 6.09 22.99 2.62
N ILE A 96 6.31 22.96 3.94
CA ILE A 96 7.64 23.05 4.57
C ILE A 96 8.49 21.81 4.27
N TYR A 97 7.84 20.65 4.10
CA TYR A 97 8.49 19.35 3.98
C TYR A 97 8.28 18.80 2.58
N MET A 98 9.23 19.09 1.68
CA MET A 98 9.15 18.71 0.27
C MET A 98 10.26 17.72 -0.11
N VAL A 99 9.91 16.66 -0.82
CA VAL A 99 10.86 15.70 -1.40
C VAL A 99 10.46 15.48 -2.85
N GLU A 100 11.37 15.73 -3.81
CA GLU A 100 11.12 15.55 -5.25
C GLU A 100 9.85 16.28 -5.76
N GLY A 101 9.48 17.40 -5.15
CA GLY A 101 8.25 18.16 -5.49
C GLY A 101 6.96 17.59 -4.88
N CYS A 102 7.06 16.55 -4.04
CA CYS A 102 5.94 16.00 -3.29
C CYS A 102 5.92 16.58 -1.86
N ALA A 103 4.74 16.98 -1.41
CA ALA A 103 4.52 17.39 -0.03
C ALA A 103 4.46 16.15 0.86
N VAL A 104 5.38 16.04 1.82
CA VAL A 104 5.56 14.85 2.65
C VAL A 104 5.21 15.16 4.09
N ARG A 105 4.62 14.18 4.78
CA ARG A 105 4.41 14.26 6.23
C ARG A 105 5.76 14.44 6.95
N PRO A 106 5.85 15.25 8.03
CA PRO A 106 7.13 15.58 8.65
C PRO A 106 7.97 14.36 9.08
N ASP A 107 7.35 13.33 9.65
CA ASP A 107 8.01 12.09 10.07
C ASP A 107 8.62 11.31 8.89
N TRP A 108 7.88 11.20 7.77
CA TRP A 108 8.39 10.62 6.53
C TRP A 108 9.50 11.46 5.90
N PHE A 109 9.41 12.79 5.95
CA PHE A 109 10.48 13.67 5.49
C PHE A 109 11.79 13.40 6.27
N PHE A 110 11.73 13.38 7.61
CA PHE A 110 12.91 13.09 8.43
C PHE A 110 13.42 11.67 8.22
N TYR A 111 12.53 10.69 8.02
CA TYR A 111 12.91 9.33 7.66
C TYR A 111 13.74 9.29 6.37
N ILE A 112 13.24 9.91 5.31
CA ILE A 112 13.89 9.97 3.99
C ILE A 112 15.24 10.69 4.09
N GLN A 113 15.32 11.81 4.80
CA GLN A 113 16.56 12.58 4.96
C GLN A 113 17.63 11.78 5.72
N ASN A 114 17.25 11.10 6.80
CA ASN A 114 18.16 10.32 7.62
C ASN A 114 18.72 9.11 6.86
N THR A 115 17.86 8.41 6.12
CA THR A 115 18.26 7.22 5.33
C THR A 115 19.11 7.59 4.11
N THR A 116 18.90 8.78 3.53
CA THR A 116 19.71 9.27 2.41
C THR A 116 21.11 9.73 2.87
N SER A 117 21.19 10.42 4.01
CA SER A 117 22.43 11.05 4.47
C SER A 117 23.43 10.07 5.08
N LEU A 118 22.94 9.00 5.72
CA LEU A 118 23.79 8.07 6.48
C LEU A 118 24.26 6.85 5.68
N GLY A 119 23.73 6.62 4.47
CA GLY A 119 24.09 5.48 3.61
C GLY A 119 23.77 4.08 4.20
N VAL A 120 23.32 4.03 5.46
CA VAL A 120 22.89 2.84 6.21
C VAL A 120 21.54 3.18 6.82
N GLY A 121 20.51 3.21 5.98
CA GLY A 121 19.13 3.36 6.43
C GLY A 121 18.62 2.06 7.03
N SER A 122 18.04 2.12 8.21
CA SER A 122 17.37 0.97 8.79
C SER A 122 16.01 0.77 8.10
N SER A 123 15.71 -0.45 7.62
CA SER A 123 14.44 -0.76 6.91
C SER A 123 13.23 -0.14 7.62
N VAL A 124 12.33 0.43 6.81
CA VAL A 124 11.05 1.01 7.25
C VAL A 124 10.24 0.03 8.11
N PHE A 125 10.43 -1.28 7.92
CA PHE A 125 9.79 -2.33 8.70
C PHE A 125 10.11 -2.28 10.20
N ARG A 126 11.22 -1.65 10.60
CA ARG A 126 11.58 -1.45 12.02
C ARG A 126 10.67 -0.45 12.74
N TYR A 127 9.90 0.35 11.99
CA TYR A 127 8.93 1.28 12.55
C TYR A 127 7.54 0.66 12.72
N VAL A 128 7.37 -0.62 12.37
CA VAL A 128 6.17 -1.40 12.65
C VAL A 128 6.09 -1.68 14.15
N LYS A 129 4.98 -1.27 14.75
CA LYS A 129 4.72 -1.45 16.18
C LYS A 129 3.36 -2.10 16.37
N THR A 130 3.25 -2.98 17.35
CA THR A 130 2.00 -3.67 17.70
C THR A 130 1.61 -3.38 19.14
N LYS A 131 0.35 -3.69 19.50
CA LYS A 131 -0.09 -3.67 20.90
C LYS A 131 0.48 -4.83 21.73
N ASP A 132 0.98 -5.85 21.05
CA ASP A 132 1.39 -7.13 21.61
C ASP A 132 2.77 -7.50 21.05
N ASP A 133 3.74 -6.64 21.32
CA ASP A 133 5.09 -6.73 20.75
C ASP A 133 5.87 -7.93 21.30
N HIS A 134 5.43 -8.48 22.45
CA HIS A 134 6.02 -9.68 23.03
C HIS A 134 5.71 -10.94 22.21
N GLU A 135 4.46 -11.13 21.78
CA GLU A 135 4.06 -12.29 20.97
C GLU A 135 4.19 -12.04 19.46
N TYR A 136 3.93 -10.80 19.02
CA TYR A 136 3.93 -10.38 17.62
C TYR A 136 4.85 -9.17 17.39
N PRO A 137 6.17 -9.32 17.61
CA PRO A 137 7.13 -8.26 17.32
C PRO A 137 7.05 -7.87 15.84
N GLN A 138 6.86 -6.58 15.56
CA GLN A 138 6.64 -6.06 14.21
C GLN A 138 5.50 -6.77 13.44
N GLY A 139 4.48 -7.27 14.14
CA GLY A 139 3.30 -7.87 13.51
C GLY A 139 3.46 -9.32 13.04
N ILE A 140 4.56 -10.00 13.36
CA ILE A 140 4.80 -11.40 13.00
C ILE A 140 4.93 -12.24 14.26
N SER A 141 4.27 -13.39 14.32
CA SER A 141 4.38 -14.37 15.40
C SER A 141 5.83 -14.72 15.72
N LYS A 142 6.26 -14.40 16.95
CA LYS A 142 7.60 -14.68 17.47
C LYS A 142 7.95 -16.16 17.36
N SER A 143 7.01 -17.03 17.72
CA SER A 143 7.23 -18.48 17.70
C SER A 143 7.42 -19.01 16.28
N TRP A 144 6.67 -18.50 15.30
CA TRP A 144 6.80 -18.91 13.90
C TRP A 144 8.10 -18.38 13.29
N ARG A 145 8.40 -17.09 13.50
CA ARG A 145 9.66 -16.47 13.04
C ARG A 145 10.86 -17.27 13.53
N GLN A 146 10.89 -17.63 14.81
CA GLN A 146 11.97 -18.44 15.39
C GLN A 146 12.12 -19.80 14.70
N ARG A 147 11.01 -20.52 14.47
CA ARG A 147 11.05 -21.82 13.75
C ARG A 147 11.56 -21.71 12.32
N VAL A 148 11.26 -20.61 11.63
CA VAL A 148 11.78 -20.36 10.27
C VAL A 148 13.28 -20.09 10.32
N MET A 149 13.73 -19.23 11.24
CA MET A 149 15.16 -18.92 11.41
C MET A 149 15.99 -20.17 11.76
N GLU A 150 15.49 -21.03 12.65
CA GLU A 150 16.15 -22.28 13.03
C GLU A 150 16.30 -23.27 11.86
N LYS A 151 15.36 -23.26 10.92
CA LYS A 151 15.41 -24.11 9.71
C LYS A 151 16.27 -23.52 8.59
N GLY A 152 16.66 -22.25 8.69
CA GLY A 152 17.19 -21.45 7.60
C GLY A 152 16.07 -21.05 6.65
N ASP A 153 15.83 -19.76 6.49
CA ASP A 153 14.77 -19.22 5.61
C ASP A 153 15.08 -19.45 4.12
N LEU A 154 14.97 -20.70 3.68
CA LEU A 154 15.37 -21.12 2.33
C LEU A 154 14.46 -20.57 1.24
N GLU A 155 13.19 -20.31 1.56
CA GLU A 155 12.18 -19.87 0.59
C GLU A 155 11.84 -18.37 0.72
N GLY A 156 12.57 -17.61 1.55
CA GLY A 156 12.35 -16.17 1.75
C GLY A 156 10.98 -15.83 2.34
N VAL A 157 10.45 -16.71 3.20
CA VAL A 157 9.10 -16.53 3.77
C VAL A 157 9.06 -15.41 4.80
N LEU A 158 10.21 -15.02 5.38
CA LEU A 158 10.28 -13.87 6.27
C LEU A 158 10.05 -12.58 5.49
N ASP A 159 10.72 -12.38 4.35
CA ASP A 159 10.52 -11.20 3.50
C ASP A 159 9.06 -11.05 3.06
N ILE A 160 8.44 -12.18 2.70
CA ILE A 160 7.01 -12.23 2.33
C ILE A 160 6.14 -11.82 3.52
N ALA A 161 6.46 -12.30 4.73
CA ALA A 161 5.73 -11.91 5.94
C ALA A 161 5.89 -10.41 6.26
N GLU A 162 7.08 -9.84 6.06
CA GLU A 162 7.29 -8.39 6.25
C GLU A 162 6.43 -7.57 5.29
N ARG A 163 6.40 -7.93 4.01
CA ARG A 163 5.53 -7.28 3.02
C ARG A 163 4.06 -7.41 3.38
N ALA A 164 3.62 -8.61 3.75
CA ALA A 164 2.23 -8.86 4.17
C ALA A 164 1.83 -8.04 5.41
N VAL A 165 2.78 -7.72 6.30
CA VAL A 165 2.53 -6.82 7.43
C VAL A 165 2.46 -5.35 6.97
N LEU A 166 3.40 -4.92 6.12
CA LEU A 166 3.42 -3.54 5.63
C LEU A 166 2.15 -3.19 4.86
N THR A 167 1.65 -4.10 4.02
CA THR A 167 0.40 -3.91 3.27
C THR A 167 -0.85 -3.97 4.16
N SER A 168 -0.76 -4.61 5.33
CA SER A 168 -1.82 -4.64 6.33
C SER A 168 -1.79 -3.44 7.30
N CYS A 169 -0.83 -2.52 7.17
CA CYS A 169 -0.75 -1.37 8.06
C CYS A 169 -1.91 -0.41 7.86
N SER A 170 -2.40 0.17 8.96
CA SER A 170 -3.42 1.21 8.95
C SER A 170 -2.99 2.35 8.02
N LEU A 171 -3.95 2.87 7.30
CA LEU A 171 -3.82 3.92 6.29
C LEU A 171 -3.00 5.14 6.78
N ASN A 172 -3.26 5.60 8.00
CA ASN A 172 -2.53 6.68 8.66
C ASN A 172 -1.06 6.38 8.98
N SER A 173 -0.62 5.13 8.81
CA SER A 173 0.78 4.75 8.88
C SER A 173 1.58 5.35 7.71
N ILE A 174 0.97 5.40 6.52
CA ILE A 174 1.65 5.73 5.27
C ILE A 174 1.35 7.17 4.83
N ASN A 175 0.08 7.55 4.78
CA ASN A 175 -0.35 8.88 4.31
C ASN A 175 -1.39 9.48 5.27
N GLY A 176 -1.87 10.68 4.97
CA GLY A 176 -2.87 11.38 5.75
C GLY A 176 -2.32 11.96 7.04
N ARG A 177 -3.21 12.19 8.00
CA ARG A 177 -2.86 12.80 9.28
C ARG A 177 -2.05 11.80 10.12
N LYS A 178 -0.95 12.27 10.70
CA LYS A 178 -0.19 11.50 11.68
C LYS A 178 -1.07 11.13 12.88
N MET A 179 -1.03 9.87 13.26
CA MET A 179 -1.75 9.31 14.40
C MET A 179 -0.81 8.46 15.25
N THR A 180 -1.11 8.34 16.55
CA THR A 180 -0.44 7.35 17.40
C THR A 180 -0.97 5.95 17.09
N ILE A 181 -0.26 4.91 17.53
CA ILE A 181 -0.73 3.52 17.45
C ILE A 181 -2.08 3.34 18.15
N LEU A 182 -2.29 4.02 19.27
CA LEU A 182 -3.53 3.94 20.03
C LEU A 182 -4.68 4.58 19.28
N ASP A 183 -4.43 5.71 18.62
CA ASP A 183 -5.41 6.39 17.77
C ASP A 183 -5.75 5.55 16.54
N MET A 184 -4.75 5.00 15.85
CA MET A 184 -4.96 4.14 14.68
C MET A 184 -5.77 2.88 15.03
N ASP A 185 -5.50 2.26 16.17
CA ASP A 185 -6.29 1.11 16.64
C ASP A 185 -7.72 1.51 17.03
N ALA A 186 -7.90 2.66 17.68
CA ALA A 186 -9.22 3.16 18.03
C ALA A 186 -10.06 3.42 16.78
N GLU A 187 -9.48 4.10 15.78
CA GLU A 187 -10.12 4.37 14.49
C GLU A 187 -10.48 3.07 13.75
N GLN A 188 -9.59 2.08 13.74
CA GLN A 188 -9.85 0.77 13.14
C GLN A 188 -11.06 0.05 13.78
N ARG A 189 -11.30 0.26 15.07
CA ARG A 189 -12.47 -0.28 15.79
C ARG A 189 -13.73 0.57 15.61
N GLY A 190 -13.66 1.64 14.83
CA GLY A 190 -14.76 2.57 14.60
C GLY A 190 -14.93 3.63 15.69
N TYR A 191 -13.96 3.79 16.60
CA TYR A 191 -13.97 4.90 17.55
C TYR A 191 -13.42 6.17 16.89
N CYS A 192 -14.22 7.23 16.89
CA CYS A 192 -13.77 8.54 16.45
C CYS A 192 -12.90 9.15 17.55
N SER A 193 -11.59 9.24 17.34
CA SER A 193 -10.70 9.95 18.26
C SER A 193 -10.96 11.46 18.15
N THR A 194 -11.88 11.97 18.96
CA THR A 194 -12.24 13.40 19.03
C THR A 194 -11.20 14.24 19.79
N VAL A 195 -10.22 13.61 20.44
CA VAL A 195 -9.18 14.30 21.23
C VAL A 195 -7.90 14.43 20.41
N LEU A 196 -8.00 15.16 19.31
CA LEU A 196 -6.85 15.47 18.46
C LEU A 196 -6.11 16.69 19.03
N LYS A 197 -5.43 16.53 20.17
CA LYS A 197 -4.29 17.42 20.44
C LYS A 197 -3.31 17.19 19.29
N PRO A 198 -2.93 18.23 18.52
CA PRO A 198 -1.82 18.09 17.59
C PRO A 198 -0.64 17.55 18.42
N LEU A 199 -0.08 16.41 18.01
CA LEU A 199 1.21 15.98 18.54
C LEU A 199 2.19 17.12 18.25
N ALA A 200 2.41 17.95 19.26
CA ALA A 200 3.38 19.03 19.21
C ALA A 200 4.76 18.38 19.25
N GLY A 201 5.34 18.13 18.08
CA GLY A 201 6.67 17.54 18.00
C GLY A 201 7.05 17.09 16.60
N ASN A 202 7.85 17.91 15.92
CA ASN A 202 8.55 17.59 14.67
C ASN A 202 9.60 16.46 14.81
N LEU A 203 9.49 15.58 15.82
CA LEU A 203 10.57 14.69 16.25
C LEU A 203 10.16 13.22 16.41
N GLU A 204 8.87 12.90 16.42
CA GLU A 204 8.48 11.51 16.52
C GLU A 204 8.72 10.77 15.20
N PRO A 205 9.37 9.60 15.22
CA PRO A 205 9.64 8.83 14.03
C PRO A 205 8.34 8.34 13.36
N VAL A 206 8.48 7.83 12.13
CA VAL A 206 7.43 7.06 11.45
C VAL A 206 6.91 5.98 12.41
N SER A 207 5.61 5.77 12.41
CA SER A 207 4.96 4.72 13.18
C SER A 207 3.99 3.99 12.27
N LEU A 208 4.27 2.71 12.04
CA LEU A 208 3.41 1.84 11.24
C LEU A 208 2.66 0.90 12.17
N TYR A 209 1.35 0.78 11.98
CA TYR A 209 0.50 -0.06 12.83
C TYR A 209 -0.27 -1.08 12.00
N PRO A 210 0.02 -2.39 12.13
CA PRO A 210 -0.83 -3.45 11.62
C PRO A 210 -1.89 -3.81 12.67
N PRO A 211 -3.20 -3.75 12.34
CA PRO A 211 -4.27 -4.17 13.23
C PRO A 211 -4.06 -5.59 13.77
N GLN A 212 -4.47 -5.83 15.01
CA GLN A 212 -4.24 -7.12 15.67
C GLN A 212 -4.75 -8.32 14.86
N ALA A 213 -5.95 -8.21 14.28
CA ALA A 213 -6.54 -9.26 13.43
C ALA A 213 -5.72 -9.56 12.16
N GLN A 214 -4.91 -8.61 11.71
CA GLN A 214 -4.13 -8.65 10.47
C GLN A 214 -2.65 -9.03 10.70
N GLN A 215 -2.26 -9.30 11.95
CA GLN A 215 -0.92 -9.79 12.28
C GLN A 215 -0.70 -11.18 11.68
N VAL A 216 0.52 -11.43 11.23
CA VAL A 216 0.91 -12.67 10.55
C VAL A 216 1.23 -13.75 11.58
N MET A 217 0.52 -14.86 11.51
CA MET A 217 0.80 -16.06 12.30
C MET A 217 1.80 -16.98 11.60
N SER A 218 1.62 -17.20 10.30
CA SER A 218 2.51 -17.99 9.47
C SER A 218 2.35 -17.70 7.99
N VAL A 219 3.39 -18.00 7.21
CA VAL A 219 3.38 -17.93 5.74
C VAL A 219 3.69 -19.33 5.18
N HIS A 220 2.96 -19.72 4.15
CA HIS A 220 3.10 -21.01 3.48
C HIS A 220 3.16 -20.83 1.96
N ILE A 221 4.14 -21.47 1.32
CA ILE A 221 4.25 -21.50 -0.13
C ILE A 221 3.53 -22.75 -0.65
N PRO A 222 2.44 -22.62 -1.41
CA PRO A 222 1.77 -23.75 -2.02
C PRO A 222 2.66 -24.32 -3.13
N ARG A 223 3.04 -25.60 -3.03
CA ARG A 223 3.99 -26.23 -3.97
C ARG A 223 3.38 -26.65 -5.31
N SER A 224 2.06 -26.73 -5.42
CA SER A 224 1.41 -27.22 -6.66
C SER A 224 -0.07 -26.82 -6.83
N LEU A 225 -0.63 -26.00 -5.93
CA LEU A 225 -2.08 -25.73 -5.89
C LEU A 225 -2.45 -24.34 -6.38
N CYS A 226 -1.51 -23.41 -6.43
CA CYS A 226 -1.77 -22.00 -6.73
C CYS A 226 -0.69 -21.44 -7.66
N HIS A 227 -0.99 -20.29 -8.25
CA HIS A 227 -0.09 -19.48 -9.03
C HIS A 227 1.26 -19.30 -8.31
N PRO A 228 2.41 -19.43 -9.02
CA PRO A 228 3.74 -19.42 -8.38
C PRO A 228 4.07 -18.12 -7.63
N ASN A 229 3.46 -16.99 -8.00
CA ASN A 229 3.60 -15.71 -7.29
C ASN A 229 2.68 -15.55 -6.06
N LEU A 230 1.87 -16.55 -5.73
CA LEU A 230 0.98 -16.53 -4.57
C LEU A 230 1.55 -17.31 -3.39
N VAL A 231 1.19 -16.85 -2.21
CA VAL A 231 1.40 -17.52 -0.92
C VAL A 231 0.15 -17.48 -0.09
N LEU A 232 0.10 -18.37 0.88
CA LEU A 232 -0.93 -18.38 1.91
C LEU A 232 -0.37 -17.70 3.15
N VAL A 233 -1.06 -16.67 3.62
CA VAL A 233 -0.73 -15.97 4.86
C VAL A 233 -1.83 -16.24 5.87
N HIS A 234 -1.49 -16.95 6.94
CA HIS A 234 -2.42 -17.19 8.03
C HIS A 234 -2.39 -16.01 9.00
N ARG A 235 -3.55 -15.38 9.22
CA ARG A 235 -3.68 -14.18 10.05
C ARG A 235 -4.16 -14.51 11.45
N ARG A 236 -3.91 -13.61 12.39
CA ARG A 236 -4.39 -13.71 13.78
C ARG A 236 -5.92 -13.70 13.89
N SER A 237 -6.64 -13.21 12.88
CA SER A 237 -8.09 -13.35 12.76
C SER A 237 -8.57 -14.80 12.65
N GLY A 238 -7.67 -15.74 12.31
CA GLY A 238 -8.00 -17.11 11.97
C GLY A 238 -8.25 -17.33 10.48
N ILE A 239 -8.22 -16.27 9.67
CA ILE A 239 -8.42 -16.35 8.21
C ILE A 239 -7.10 -16.57 7.50
N THR A 240 -7.11 -17.44 6.49
CA THR A 240 -5.99 -17.61 5.55
C THR A 240 -6.22 -16.80 4.28
N GLU A 241 -5.29 -15.91 3.96
CA GLU A 241 -5.35 -15.02 2.80
C GLU A 241 -4.41 -15.49 1.67
N TYR A 242 -4.83 -15.34 0.42
CA TYR A 242 -3.99 -15.46 -0.75
C TYR A 242 -3.27 -14.12 -1.00
N VAL A 243 -1.94 -14.13 -0.95
CA VAL A 243 -1.12 -12.92 -0.97
C VAL A 243 -0.05 -13.00 -2.05
N LEU A 244 0.24 -11.86 -2.68
CA LEU A 244 1.36 -11.73 -3.62
C LEU A 244 2.71 -11.73 -2.92
N LYS A 245 3.62 -12.61 -3.34
CA LYS A 245 4.98 -12.72 -2.79
C LYS A 245 5.76 -11.41 -2.84
N ASP A 246 5.59 -10.68 -3.95
CA ASP A 246 6.43 -9.53 -4.28
C ASP A 246 5.97 -8.23 -3.62
N THR A 247 4.67 -8.11 -3.30
CA THR A 247 4.08 -6.86 -2.77
C THR A 247 3.36 -7.03 -1.44
N GLY A 248 3.08 -8.27 -1.01
CA GLY A 248 2.29 -8.53 0.19
C GLY A 248 0.79 -8.19 0.06
N GLN A 249 0.32 -7.85 -1.15
CA GLN A 249 -1.10 -7.53 -1.38
C GLN A 249 -1.99 -8.77 -1.36
N VAL A 250 -3.13 -8.64 -0.68
CA VAL A 250 -4.17 -9.67 -0.60
C VAL A 250 -4.98 -9.66 -1.89
N VAL A 251 -5.11 -10.83 -2.52
CA VAL A 251 -5.87 -11.02 -3.76
C VAL A 251 -7.04 -11.99 -3.58
N GLY A 252 -7.24 -12.52 -2.37
CA GLY A 252 -8.30 -13.46 -2.04
C GLY A 252 -8.14 -14.02 -0.63
N ASP A 253 -9.08 -14.87 -0.22
CA ASP A 253 -8.99 -15.61 1.04
C ASP A 253 -9.64 -17.00 0.93
N GLU A 254 -9.55 -17.79 2.00
CA GLU A 254 -10.12 -19.15 2.06
C GLU A 254 -11.65 -19.21 1.96
N ASN A 255 -12.37 -18.09 2.11
CA ASN A 255 -13.84 -18.04 2.03
C ASN A 255 -14.32 -17.65 0.63
N TYR A 256 -13.57 -16.80 -0.07
CA TYR A 256 -13.98 -16.19 -1.34
C TYR A 256 -13.06 -16.55 -2.52
N ASP A 257 -12.08 -17.44 -2.30
CA ASP A 257 -11.05 -17.82 -3.26
C ASP A 257 -10.26 -16.60 -3.82
N ILE A 258 -9.50 -16.80 -4.89
CA ILE A 258 -8.71 -15.74 -5.54
C ILE A 258 -9.64 -14.88 -6.41
N SER A 259 -9.57 -13.56 -6.22
CA SER A 259 -10.37 -12.59 -6.95
C SER A 259 -10.19 -12.71 -8.48
N PRO A 260 -11.29 -12.81 -9.25
CA PRO A 260 -11.24 -12.78 -10.71
C PRO A 260 -10.61 -11.51 -11.28
N LEU A 261 -10.68 -10.38 -10.56
CA LEU A 261 -10.07 -9.12 -10.97
C LEU A 261 -8.55 -9.26 -11.12
N TRP A 262 -7.90 -9.90 -10.15
CA TRP A 262 -6.45 -10.08 -10.19
C TRP A 262 -6.02 -11.04 -11.31
N GLN A 263 -6.78 -12.11 -11.51
CA GLN A 263 -6.57 -13.05 -12.60
C GLN A 263 -6.71 -12.38 -13.97
N GLY A 264 -7.72 -11.52 -14.13
CA GLY A 264 -7.90 -10.68 -15.32
C GLY A 264 -6.74 -9.71 -15.55
N LEU A 265 -6.24 -9.06 -14.49
CA LEU A 265 -5.11 -8.11 -14.54
C LEU A 265 -3.81 -8.77 -15.00
N LEU A 266 -3.57 -10.00 -14.57
CA LEU A 266 -2.38 -10.75 -14.99
C LEU A 266 -2.57 -11.54 -16.29
N GLY A 267 -3.81 -11.75 -16.72
CA GLY A 267 -4.13 -12.58 -17.87
C GLY A 267 -3.90 -14.08 -17.62
N CYS A 268 -4.00 -14.53 -16.37
CA CYS A 268 -3.81 -15.91 -15.97
C CYS A 268 -4.82 -16.34 -14.90
N ASN A 269 -5.13 -17.64 -14.84
CA ASN A 269 -6.01 -18.20 -13.80
C ASN A 269 -5.30 -18.29 -12.42
N ASP A 270 -6.02 -18.82 -11.43
CA ASP A 270 -5.56 -19.09 -10.06
C ASP A 270 -4.32 -20.00 -9.97
N ARG A 271 -3.98 -20.73 -11.04
CA ARG A 271 -2.80 -21.60 -11.16
C ARG A 271 -1.65 -20.97 -11.94
N GLY A 272 -1.86 -19.83 -12.58
CA GLY A 272 -0.88 -19.16 -13.43
C GLY A 272 -0.85 -19.64 -14.88
N ASP A 273 -1.82 -20.45 -15.29
CA ASP A 273 -2.00 -20.78 -16.70
C ASP A 273 -2.63 -19.59 -17.43
N LYS A 274 -2.17 -19.32 -18.65
CA LYS A 274 -2.80 -18.32 -19.50
C LYS A 274 -4.23 -18.73 -19.80
N ASP A 275 -5.14 -17.81 -19.57
CA ASP A 275 -6.53 -18.00 -19.91
C ASP A 275 -6.90 -16.96 -20.98
N ASN A 276 -7.55 -17.41 -22.05
CA ASN A 276 -7.91 -16.56 -23.18
C ASN A 276 -9.33 -15.98 -23.03
N GLU A 277 -10.08 -16.40 -22.01
CA GLU A 277 -11.45 -15.97 -21.74
C GLU A 277 -11.53 -14.55 -21.15
N TRP A 278 -10.39 -13.95 -20.75
CA TRP A 278 -10.35 -12.60 -20.18
C TRP A 278 -10.84 -11.48 -21.09
N ARG A 279 -10.91 -11.69 -22.43
CA ARG A 279 -11.51 -10.68 -23.32
C ARG A 279 -12.97 -10.40 -22.99
N GLU A 280 -13.69 -11.42 -22.50
CA GLU A 280 -15.07 -11.25 -22.04
C GLU A 280 -15.12 -10.65 -20.64
N PHE A 281 -14.17 -11.00 -19.76
CA PHE A 281 -14.06 -10.39 -18.43
C PHE A 281 -13.89 -8.86 -18.52
N TRP A 282 -12.97 -8.40 -19.37
CA TRP A 282 -12.67 -6.99 -19.61
C TRP A 282 -13.74 -6.28 -20.43
N LYS A 283 -14.73 -6.98 -20.98
CA LYS A 283 -15.84 -6.33 -21.64
C LYS A 283 -16.72 -5.63 -20.60
N ASP A 284 -16.89 -4.32 -20.76
CA ASP A 284 -17.70 -3.46 -19.90
C ASP A 284 -17.27 -3.41 -18.42
N TRP A 285 -16.04 -3.83 -18.10
CA TRP A 285 -15.53 -3.85 -16.71
C TRP A 285 -15.60 -2.48 -16.03
N GLU A 286 -15.36 -1.40 -16.78
CA GLU A 286 -15.44 -0.03 -16.28
C GLU A 286 -16.83 0.28 -15.72
N THR A 287 -17.90 -0.28 -16.31
CA THR A 287 -19.27 -0.07 -15.84
C THR A 287 -19.57 -0.77 -14.52
N ARG A 288 -18.80 -1.82 -14.17
CA ARG A 288 -18.94 -2.58 -12.93
C ARG A 288 -18.33 -1.86 -11.73
N LEU A 289 -17.43 -0.89 -11.96
CA LEU A 289 -16.83 -0.07 -10.90
C LEU A 289 -17.74 1.04 -10.36
N TRP A 290 -18.86 1.32 -11.04
CA TRP A 290 -19.80 2.41 -10.70
C TRP A 290 -21.10 1.93 -10.04
N MET A 291 -21.22 0.63 -9.73
CA MET A 291 -22.32 0.05 -8.94
C MET A 291 -21.88 -0.17 -7.50
#